data_AF-A0A345QCV2-F1
#
_entry.id   AF-A0A345QCV2-F1
#
_cell.length_a   1.000
_cell.length_b   1.000
_cell.length_c   1.000
_cell.angle_alpha   90.00
_cell.angle_beta   90.00
_cell.angle_gamma   90.00
#
_symmetry.space_group_name_H-M   'P 1'
#
loop_
_entity.id
_entity.type
_entity.pdbx_description
1 polymer ?
#
loop_
_entity_poly.entity_id
_entity_poly.type
_entity_poly.pdbx_seq_one_letter_code
_entity_poly.pdbx_strand_id
1 'polypeptide(L)'
;MATKEDILEQIVEEFLIHRGYFVQHNLKFLPRKDHPEFITNKDSNHSDIDVVGYHPKLEGPKKVVAVSCKSWQSGFHPASKIDAIENNKKISGRMAWQGFRELTVPKWSEAFIQAIEDATGTKEFTYITAVSKVRGDKAIWETYPPFQNALGGNPIRILTFEEMVLEIQNSLSTTLAATEVGRMLQMFQAAGIQVRKTGSPHKDQTASILPSATT
;
A
#
# COMPACT_ATOMS: atom_id res chain seq x y z
N MET A 1 12.71 -0.70 21.26
CA MET A 1 13.14 -1.45 20.07
C MET A 1 12.66 -0.66 18.86
N ALA A 2 13.56 -0.25 17.96
CA ALA A 2 13.13 0.38 16.72
C ALA A 2 12.42 -0.68 15.86
N THR A 3 11.18 -0.41 15.45
CA THR A 3 10.44 -1.26 14.52
C THR A 3 11.20 -1.34 13.20
N LYS A 4 11.30 -2.55 12.65
CA LYS A 4 12.07 -2.83 11.43
C LYS A 4 11.28 -2.46 10.17
N GLU A 5 9.97 -2.21 10.28
CA GLU A 5 9.08 -1.89 9.15
C GLU A 5 9.31 -0.49 8.59
N ASP A 6 9.23 -0.36 7.26
CA ASP A 6 9.25 0.93 6.55
C ASP A 6 8.07 1.80 7.03
N ILE A 7 8.25 3.13 7.07
CA ILE A 7 7.19 4.05 7.53
C ILE A 7 5.90 3.91 6.69
N LEU A 8 6.02 3.57 5.41
CA LEU A 8 4.87 3.31 4.55
C LEU A 8 4.08 2.08 5.00
N GLU A 9 4.75 1.02 5.45
CA GLU A 9 4.11 -0.18 6.01
C GLU A 9 3.36 0.16 7.30
N GLN A 10 3.95 0.99 8.17
CA GLN A 10 3.30 1.45 9.40
C GLN A 10 2.08 2.35 9.13
N ILE A 11 2.13 3.22 8.11
CA ILE A 11 0.95 3.98 7.68
C ILE A 11 -0.14 3.04 7.14
N VAL A 12 0.23 2.04 6.33
CA VAL A 12 -0.72 1.05 5.81
C VAL A 12 -1.39 0.29 6.95
N GLU A 13 -0.63 -0.16 7.94
CA GLU A 13 -1.18 -0.82 9.14
C GLU A 13 -2.21 0.07 9.84
N GLU A 14 -1.84 1.31 10.18
CA GLU A 14 -2.75 2.22 10.87
C GLU A 14 -4.03 2.46 10.05
N PHE A 15 -3.89 2.68 8.75
CA PHE A 15 -4.99 2.85 7.82
C PHE A 15 -5.95 1.65 7.79
N LEU A 16 -5.40 0.43 7.81
CA LEU A 16 -6.19 -0.80 7.82
C LEU A 16 -6.88 -1.04 9.16
N ILE A 17 -6.19 -0.80 10.29
CA ILE A 17 -6.77 -0.90 11.64
C ILE A 17 -7.94 0.08 11.81
N HIS A 18 -7.78 1.31 11.33
CA HIS A 18 -8.86 2.32 11.33
C HIS A 18 -10.11 1.86 10.57
N ARG A 19 -9.94 0.97 9.60
CA ARG A 19 -11.04 0.36 8.84
C ARG A 19 -11.54 -0.96 9.41
N GLY A 20 -11.03 -1.40 10.56
CA GLY A 20 -11.46 -2.61 11.24
C GLY A 20 -10.79 -3.89 10.75
N TYR A 21 -9.67 -3.80 10.02
CA TYR A 21 -8.88 -4.97 9.62
C TYR A 21 -7.95 -5.41 10.76
N PHE A 22 -7.79 -6.72 10.91
CA PHE A 22 -6.64 -7.31 11.57
C PHE A 22 -5.47 -7.37 10.60
N VAL A 23 -4.27 -7.01 11.06
CA VAL A 23 -3.10 -6.82 10.20
C VAL A 23 -2.00 -7.81 10.56
N GLN A 24 -1.36 -8.36 9.52
CA GLN A 24 -0.13 -9.15 9.61
C GLN A 24 0.91 -8.56 8.66
N HIS A 25 2.13 -8.35 9.15
CA HIS A 25 3.26 -7.87 8.34
C HIS A 25 4.12 -9.02 7.83
N ASN A 26 4.83 -8.78 6.73
CA ASN A 26 5.91 -9.65 6.22
C ASN A 26 5.51 -11.11 5.99
N LEU A 27 4.33 -11.35 5.39
CA LEU A 27 3.86 -12.71 5.08
C LEU A 27 4.75 -13.33 3.99
N LYS A 28 5.52 -14.36 4.37
CA LYS A 28 6.50 -15.00 3.50
C LYS A 28 5.85 -15.91 2.46
N PHE A 29 6.34 -15.88 1.22
CA PHE A 29 5.93 -16.80 0.17
C PHE A 29 7.10 -17.22 -0.73
N LEU A 30 6.98 -18.41 -1.33
CA LEU A 30 7.99 -19.03 -2.20
C LEU A 30 7.32 -19.97 -3.20
N PRO A 31 7.77 -20.03 -4.47
CA PRO A 31 7.33 -21.04 -5.42
C PRO A 31 7.53 -22.46 -4.90
N ARG A 32 6.60 -23.35 -5.25
CA ARG A 32 6.73 -24.78 -4.97
C ARG A 32 7.97 -25.35 -5.67
N LYS A 33 8.76 -26.15 -4.96
CA LYS A 33 10.04 -26.68 -5.44
C LYS A 33 9.91 -27.63 -6.63
N ASP A 34 8.74 -28.24 -6.78
CA ASP A 34 8.37 -29.16 -7.86
C ASP A 34 7.66 -28.44 -9.02
N HIS A 35 7.59 -27.10 -9.03
CA HIS A 35 7.09 -26.35 -10.19
C HIS A 35 8.01 -26.61 -11.39
N PRO A 36 7.49 -26.87 -12.60
CA PRO A 36 8.31 -27.23 -13.76
C PRO A 36 9.34 -26.15 -14.14
N GLU A 37 9.01 -24.89 -13.88
CA GLU A 37 9.91 -23.75 -14.11
C GLU A 37 10.75 -23.34 -12.87
N PHE A 38 10.78 -24.13 -11.80
CA PHE A 38 11.56 -23.79 -10.60
C PHE A 38 13.06 -23.82 -10.88
N ILE A 39 13.77 -22.75 -10.51
CA ILE A 39 15.21 -22.63 -10.67
C ILE A 39 15.82 -22.38 -9.29
N THR A 40 16.48 -23.38 -8.72
CA THR A 40 17.03 -23.36 -7.35
C THR A 40 17.74 -22.05 -6.99
N ASN A 41 18.68 -21.59 -7.82
CA ASN A 41 19.50 -20.42 -7.50
C ASN A 41 18.74 -19.08 -7.62
N LYS A 42 17.53 -19.07 -8.18
CA LYS A 42 16.69 -17.88 -8.35
C LYS A 42 15.45 -17.89 -7.47
N ASP A 43 14.93 -19.08 -7.17
CA ASP A 43 13.62 -19.26 -6.55
C ASP A 43 13.67 -19.86 -5.14
N SER A 44 14.86 -19.97 -4.52
CA SER A 44 15.00 -20.48 -3.14
C SER A 44 14.93 -19.40 -2.06
N ASN A 45 14.83 -18.12 -2.42
CA ASN A 45 14.74 -17.01 -1.48
C ASN A 45 13.32 -16.47 -1.38
N HIS A 46 12.76 -16.45 -0.17
CA HIS A 46 11.41 -15.94 0.09
C HIS A 46 11.20 -14.53 -0.45
N SER A 47 9.99 -14.27 -0.91
CA SER A 47 9.43 -12.93 -0.99
C SER A 47 8.50 -12.71 0.18
N ASP A 48 8.16 -11.45 0.39
CA ASP A 48 7.29 -11.03 1.46
C ASP A 48 6.12 -10.27 0.84
N ILE A 49 4.91 -10.52 1.34
CA ILE A 49 3.80 -9.58 1.23
C ILE A 49 3.97 -8.62 2.40
N ASP A 50 4.15 -7.34 2.10
CA ASP A 50 4.57 -6.35 3.10
C ASP A 50 3.51 -6.24 4.21
N VAL A 51 2.23 -6.10 3.83
CA VAL A 51 1.10 -6.07 4.78
C VAL A 51 -0.09 -6.88 4.25
N VAL A 52 -0.70 -7.72 5.09
CA VAL A 52 -1.98 -8.37 4.82
C VAL A 52 -3.00 -7.91 5.84
N GLY A 53 -4.18 -7.50 5.36
CA GLY A 53 -5.33 -7.15 6.20
C GLY A 53 -6.45 -8.15 6.03
N TYR A 54 -7.07 -8.58 7.14
CA TYR A 54 -8.29 -9.38 7.16
C TYR A 54 -9.42 -8.65 7.91
N HIS A 55 -10.58 -8.47 7.28
CA HIS A 55 -11.74 -7.83 7.88
C HIS A 55 -12.87 -8.83 8.17
N PRO A 56 -13.28 -9.03 9.45
CA PRO A 56 -14.19 -10.12 9.82
C PRO A 56 -15.65 -9.92 9.36
N LYS A 57 -16.05 -8.69 9.01
CA LYS A 57 -17.44 -8.36 8.63
C LYS A 57 -17.62 -8.00 7.15
N LEU A 58 -16.54 -7.99 6.37
CA LEU A 58 -16.63 -7.73 4.93
C LEU A 58 -16.62 -9.06 4.18
N GLU A 59 -17.17 -9.06 2.98
CA GLU A 59 -17.22 -10.23 2.11
C GLU A 59 -16.58 -9.94 0.74
N GLY A 60 -16.32 -11.01 0.00
CA GLY A 60 -15.66 -10.97 -1.30
C GLY A 60 -14.22 -10.42 -1.23
N PRO A 61 -13.68 -9.87 -2.33
CA PRO A 61 -12.30 -9.40 -2.40
C PRO A 61 -11.94 -8.24 -1.45
N LYS A 62 -12.92 -7.61 -0.80
CA LYS A 62 -12.68 -6.58 0.22
C LYS A 62 -12.44 -7.16 1.60
N LYS A 63 -12.74 -8.45 1.82
CA LYS A 63 -12.49 -9.13 3.09
C LYS A 63 -10.99 -9.24 3.38
N VAL A 64 -10.18 -9.43 2.35
CA VAL A 64 -8.73 -9.56 2.43
C VAL A 64 -8.08 -8.53 1.54
N VAL A 65 -7.08 -7.82 2.06
CA VAL A 65 -6.21 -6.95 1.28
C VAL A 65 -4.77 -7.43 1.40
N ALA A 66 -4.07 -7.52 0.28
CA ALA A 66 -2.65 -7.86 0.24
C ALA A 66 -1.90 -6.66 -0.34
N VAL A 67 -1.04 -6.05 0.47
CA VAL A 67 -0.41 -4.76 0.17
C VAL A 67 1.07 -4.97 -0.07
N SER A 68 1.56 -4.46 -1.20
CA SER A 68 2.99 -4.25 -1.41
C SER A 68 3.33 -2.75 -1.36
N CYS A 69 4.30 -2.42 -0.51
CA CYS A 69 4.75 -1.07 -0.21
C CYS A 69 5.94 -0.69 -1.10
N LYS A 70 5.81 0.39 -1.87
CA LYS A 70 6.89 0.96 -2.69
C LYS A 70 7.11 2.42 -2.28
N SER A 71 7.99 2.63 -1.29
CA SER A 71 8.33 3.94 -0.68
C SER A 71 9.19 4.86 -1.57
N TRP A 72 8.97 4.82 -2.90
CA TRP A 72 9.71 5.65 -3.86
C TRP A 72 9.31 7.11 -3.77
N GLN A 73 10.20 7.93 -3.19
CA GLN A 73 10.00 9.37 -3.00
C GLN A 73 9.76 10.15 -4.32
N SER A 74 10.37 9.70 -5.43
CA SER A 74 10.15 10.29 -6.77
C SER A 74 8.75 10.00 -7.33
N GLY A 75 7.99 9.11 -6.69
CA GLY A 75 6.64 8.71 -7.07
C GLY A 75 6.59 7.48 -7.97
N PHE A 76 5.41 6.89 -8.04
CA PHE A 76 5.08 5.76 -8.89
C PHE A 76 4.47 6.24 -10.19
N HIS A 77 5.05 5.88 -11.34
CA HIS A 77 4.50 6.17 -12.66
C HIS A 77 4.01 4.87 -13.33
N PRO A 78 2.69 4.58 -13.30
CA PRO A 78 2.10 3.36 -13.86
C PRO A 78 2.58 2.99 -15.26
N ALA A 79 2.36 3.89 -16.24
CA ALA A 79 2.71 3.62 -17.63
C ALA A 79 4.20 3.33 -17.83
N SER A 80 5.09 4.19 -17.29
CA SER A 80 6.53 3.96 -17.37
C SER A 80 6.98 2.68 -16.67
N LYS A 81 6.26 2.26 -15.61
CA LYS A 81 6.61 1.02 -14.89
C LYS A 81 6.23 -0.20 -15.71
N ILE A 82 5.05 -0.23 -16.31
CA ILE A 82 4.61 -1.30 -17.21
C ILE A 82 5.56 -1.39 -18.41
N ASP A 83 5.84 -0.27 -19.07
CA ASP A 83 6.80 -0.21 -20.19
C ASP A 83 8.18 -0.77 -19.79
N ALA A 84 8.67 -0.46 -18.60
CA ALA A 84 9.93 -0.99 -18.10
C ALA A 84 9.89 -2.51 -17.84
N ILE A 85 8.74 -3.04 -17.39
CA ILE A 85 8.51 -4.47 -17.17
C ILE A 85 8.49 -5.20 -18.52
N GLU A 86 7.65 -4.75 -19.46
CA GLU A 86 7.48 -5.36 -20.78
C GLU A 86 8.79 -5.34 -21.60
N ASN A 87 9.52 -4.23 -21.54
CA ASN A 87 10.77 -4.07 -22.29
C ASN A 87 12.01 -4.51 -21.51
N ASN A 88 11.86 -5.26 -20.42
CA ASN A 88 12.98 -5.83 -19.67
C ASN A 88 14.05 -4.78 -19.26
N LYS A 89 13.61 -3.58 -18.87
CA LYS A 89 14.51 -2.50 -18.48
C LYS A 89 15.09 -2.75 -17.09
N LYS A 90 16.37 -2.37 -16.90
CA LYS A 90 17.01 -2.33 -15.57
C LYS A 90 16.72 -0.98 -14.90
N ILE A 91 16.24 -1.03 -13.66
CA ILE A 91 15.99 0.14 -12.80
C ILE A 91 16.70 -0.11 -11.47
N SER A 92 17.59 0.80 -11.08
CA SER A 92 18.36 0.70 -9.83
C SER A 92 19.11 -0.63 -9.68
N GLY A 93 19.74 -1.09 -10.77
CA GLY A 93 20.57 -2.30 -10.78
C GLY A 93 19.84 -3.63 -10.95
N ARG A 94 18.49 -3.65 -10.87
CA ARG A 94 17.66 -4.86 -11.03
C ARG A 94 16.69 -4.74 -12.20
N MET A 95 16.20 -5.87 -12.70
CA MET A 95 15.15 -5.87 -13.72
C MET A 95 13.85 -5.33 -13.11
N ALA A 96 13.10 -4.53 -13.86
CA ALA A 96 11.88 -3.89 -13.35
C ALA A 96 10.86 -4.92 -12.82
N TRP A 97 10.70 -6.06 -13.52
CA TRP A 97 9.76 -7.12 -13.14
C TRP A 97 10.12 -7.81 -11.81
N GLN A 98 11.39 -7.82 -11.39
CA GLN A 98 11.80 -8.50 -10.15
C GLN A 98 11.18 -7.88 -8.90
N GLY A 99 10.82 -6.60 -8.94
CA GLY A 99 10.12 -5.94 -7.84
C GLY A 99 8.62 -6.24 -7.75
N PHE A 100 8.09 -6.99 -8.73
CA PHE A 100 6.68 -7.35 -8.91
C PHE A 100 6.54 -8.79 -9.42
N ARG A 101 7.37 -9.70 -8.92
CA ARG A 101 7.43 -11.08 -9.42
C ARG A 101 6.11 -11.82 -9.25
N GLU A 102 5.37 -11.51 -8.20
CA GLU A 102 4.00 -11.95 -7.94
C GLU A 102 2.99 -11.52 -9.01
N LEU A 103 3.27 -10.44 -9.76
CA LEU A 103 2.43 -9.97 -10.87
C LEU A 103 2.95 -10.39 -12.25
N THR A 104 4.20 -10.84 -12.34
CA THR A 104 4.93 -10.96 -13.62
C THR A 104 5.48 -12.35 -13.91
N VAL A 105 5.52 -13.25 -12.93
CA VAL A 105 6.08 -14.60 -13.07
C VAL A 105 5.08 -15.64 -12.53
N PRO A 106 4.54 -16.54 -13.37
CA PRO A 106 3.44 -17.44 -12.98
C PRO A 106 3.64 -18.20 -11.67
N LYS A 107 4.79 -18.88 -11.50
CA LYS A 107 5.10 -19.62 -10.26
C LYS A 107 5.14 -18.77 -8.99
N TRP A 108 5.45 -17.47 -9.13
CA TRP A 108 5.44 -16.51 -8.03
C TRP A 108 4.03 -15.99 -7.76
N SER A 109 3.22 -15.82 -8.79
CA SER A 109 1.79 -15.50 -8.66
C SER A 109 1.02 -16.63 -7.94
N GLU A 110 1.27 -17.88 -8.32
CA GLU A 110 0.70 -19.06 -7.64
C GLU A 110 1.08 -19.09 -6.15
N ALA A 111 2.37 -18.90 -5.85
CA ALA A 111 2.86 -18.87 -4.47
C ALA A 111 2.28 -17.71 -3.66
N PHE A 112 2.10 -16.54 -4.27
CA PHE A 112 1.50 -15.37 -3.63
C PHE A 112 0.04 -15.64 -3.25
N ILE A 113 -0.76 -16.17 -4.19
CA ILE A 113 -2.16 -16.53 -3.95
C ILE A 113 -2.26 -17.63 -2.88
N GLN A 114 -1.39 -18.64 -2.93
CA GLN A 114 -1.40 -19.72 -1.94
C GLN A 114 -1.08 -19.20 -0.54
N ALA A 115 -0.09 -18.30 -0.39
CA ALA A 115 0.23 -17.72 0.91
C ALA A 115 -0.93 -16.92 1.50
N ILE A 116 -1.70 -16.20 0.67
CA ILE A 116 -2.92 -15.51 1.12
C ILE A 116 -3.98 -16.51 1.56
N GLU A 117 -4.21 -17.57 0.78
CA GLU A 117 -5.15 -18.63 1.15
C GLU A 117 -4.76 -19.29 2.47
N ASP A 118 -3.51 -19.66 2.64
CA ASP A 118 -3.01 -20.31 3.87
C ASP A 118 -3.18 -19.41 5.10
N ALA A 119 -3.00 -18.09 4.93
CA ALA A 119 -3.11 -17.12 6.03
C ALA A 119 -4.56 -16.70 6.34
N THR A 120 -5.46 -16.71 5.36
CA THR A 120 -6.78 -16.07 5.46
C THR A 120 -7.96 -16.99 5.16
N GLY A 121 -7.71 -18.18 4.63
CA GLY A 121 -8.72 -19.15 4.22
C GLY A 121 -9.42 -18.84 2.90
N THR A 122 -8.95 -17.86 2.11
CA THR A 122 -9.55 -17.49 0.82
C THR A 122 -8.51 -17.08 -0.22
N LYS A 123 -8.84 -17.31 -1.50
CA LYS A 123 -8.09 -16.80 -2.67
C LYS A 123 -8.63 -15.47 -3.19
N GLU A 124 -9.74 -14.98 -2.62
CA GLU A 124 -10.33 -13.69 -2.98
C GLU A 124 -9.75 -12.57 -2.11
N PHE A 125 -9.10 -11.61 -2.75
CA PHE A 125 -8.46 -10.48 -2.09
C PHE A 125 -8.34 -9.27 -3.03
N THR A 126 -8.09 -8.10 -2.47
CA THR A 126 -7.68 -6.92 -3.25
C THR A 126 -6.18 -6.74 -3.12
N TYR A 127 -5.46 -6.77 -4.23
CA TYR A 127 -4.04 -6.44 -4.28
C TYR A 127 -3.86 -4.93 -4.30
N ILE A 128 -3.02 -4.40 -3.42
CA ILE A 128 -2.77 -2.96 -3.29
C ILE A 128 -1.28 -2.69 -3.48
N THR A 129 -0.93 -1.83 -4.43
CA THR A 129 0.39 -1.18 -4.43
C THR A 129 0.29 0.11 -3.62
N ALA A 130 0.82 0.11 -2.40
CA ALA A 130 0.94 1.32 -1.59
C ALA A 130 2.17 2.12 -2.04
N VAL A 131 2.01 3.41 -2.31
CA VAL A 131 3.06 4.27 -2.87
C VAL A 131 3.08 5.65 -2.20
N SER A 132 4.22 6.35 -2.25
CA SER A 132 4.30 7.71 -1.71
C SER A 132 3.39 8.69 -2.47
N LYS A 133 3.41 8.65 -3.82
CA LYS A 133 2.56 9.44 -4.71
C LYS A 133 2.46 8.79 -6.08
N VAL A 134 1.40 9.07 -6.83
CA VAL A 134 1.26 8.65 -8.23
C VAL A 134 1.62 9.79 -9.18
N ARG A 135 2.26 9.45 -10.30
CA ARG A 135 2.50 10.35 -11.43
C ARG A 135 1.80 9.77 -12.66
N GLY A 136 0.86 10.54 -13.22
CA GLY A 136 0.01 10.09 -14.31
C GLY A 136 -1.25 9.36 -13.81
N ASP A 137 -1.84 8.54 -14.67
CA ASP A 137 -3.09 7.85 -14.38
C ASP A 137 -2.86 6.49 -13.69
N LYS A 138 -3.47 6.30 -12.51
CA LYS A 138 -3.42 5.04 -11.76
C LYS A 138 -4.20 3.91 -12.42
N ALA A 139 -5.26 4.23 -13.19
CA ALA A 139 -6.10 3.23 -13.83
C ALA A 139 -5.31 2.32 -14.78
N ILE A 140 -4.24 2.85 -15.40
CA ILE A 140 -3.32 2.09 -16.25
C ILE A 140 -2.73 0.87 -15.53
N TRP A 141 -2.43 0.98 -14.23
CA TRP A 141 -1.95 -0.15 -13.44
C TRP A 141 -3.09 -1.03 -12.93
N GLU A 142 -4.17 -0.41 -12.44
CA GLU A 142 -5.30 -1.10 -11.78
C GLU A 142 -6.12 -1.97 -12.75
N THR A 143 -6.09 -1.62 -14.04
CA THR A 143 -6.86 -2.28 -15.11
C THR A 143 -5.99 -3.08 -16.08
N TYR A 144 -4.67 -3.18 -15.83
CA TYR A 144 -3.77 -3.90 -16.73
C TYR A 144 -4.05 -5.42 -16.72
N PRO A 145 -4.56 -6.00 -17.83
CA PRO A 145 -5.06 -7.37 -17.81
C PRO A 145 -4.03 -8.43 -17.42
N PRO A 146 -2.75 -8.35 -17.84
CA PRO A 146 -1.75 -9.34 -17.42
C PRO A 146 -1.60 -9.46 -15.90
N PHE A 147 -1.68 -8.36 -15.14
CA PHE A 147 -1.59 -8.43 -13.68
C PHE A 147 -2.86 -8.99 -13.06
N GLN A 148 -4.04 -8.63 -13.59
CA GLN A 148 -5.31 -9.19 -13.12
C GLN A 148 -5.35 -10.70 -13.36
N ASN A 149 -4.93 -11.16 -14.54
CA ASN A 149 -4.85 -12.57 -14.89
C ASN A 149 -3.85 -13.32 -14.00
N ALA A 150 -2.68 -12.73 -13.73
CA ALA A 150 -1.68 -13.30 -12.83
C ALA A 150 -2.26 -13.55 -11.43
N LEU A 151 -3.15 -12.68 -10.95
CA LEU A 151 -3.80 -12.81 -9.64
C LEU A 151 -5.16 -13.52 -9.68
N GLY A 152 -5.47 -14.27 -10.74
CA GLY A 152 -6.74 -15.02 -10.83
C GLY A 152 -7.98 -14.13 -10.91
N GLY A 153 -7.86 -12.92 -11.45
CA GLY A 153 -8.96 -11.95 -11.59
C GLY A 153 -9.18 -11.07 -10.35
N ASN A 154 -8.37 -11.20 -9.31
CA ASN A 154 -8.47 -10.38 -8.11
C ASN A 154 -8.27 -8.87 -8.43
N PRO A 155 -9.03 -7.96 -7.80
CA PRO A 155 -8.90 -6.52 -8.04
C PRO A 155 -7.52 -5.99 -7.66
N ILE A 156 -6.99 -5.07 -8.48
CA ILE A 156 -5.75 -4.34 -8.23
C ILE A 156 -6.07 -2.88 -7.96
N ARG A 157 -5.43 -2.29 -6.95
CA ARG A 157 -5.56 -0.87 -6.58
C ARG A 157 -4.21 -0.25 -6.31
N ILE A 158 -4.10 1.06 -6.52
CA ILE A 158 -3.03 1.89 -6.00
C ILE A 158 -3.58 2.76 -4.88
N LEU A 159 -2.84 2.78 -3.79
CA LEU A 159 -3.13 3.60 -2.62
C LEU A 159 -1.94 4.52 -2.33
N THR A 160 -2.20 5.81 -2.24
CA THR A 160 -1.16 6.81 -1.97
C THR A 160 -1.04 7.11 -0.48
N PHE A 161 0.15 7.56 -0.07
CA PHE A 161 0.40 8.05 1.27
C PHE A 161 -0.56 9.21 1.65
N GLU A 162 -0.83 10.13 0.72
CA GLU A 162 -1.80 11.22 0.93
C GLU A 162 -3.21 10.67 1.20
N GLU A 163 -3.70 9.73 0.39
CA GLU A 163 -5.02 9.09 0.59
C GLU A 163 -5.12 8.43 1.97
N MET A 164 -4.08 7.69 2.39
CA MET A 164 -4.06 7.02 3.70
C MET A 164 -4.06 8.00 4.86
N VAL A 165 -3.17 8.98 4.85
CA VAL A 165 -3.03 9.93 5.96
C VAL A 165 -4.26 10.83 6.08
N LEU A 166 -4.83 11.29 4.96
CA LEU A 166 -6.07 12.08 4.99
C LEU A 166 -7.21 11.30 5.61
N GLU A 167 -7.35 10.01 5.29
CA GLU A 167 -8.42 9.19 5.85
C GLU A 167 -8.21 8.91 7.35
N ILE A 168 -6.99 8.56 7.75
CA ILE A 168 -6.66 8.39 9.18
C ILE A 168 -7.00 9.69 9.92
N GLN A 169 -6.44 10.82 9.48
CA GLN A 169 -6.65 12.14 10.11
C GLN A 169 -8.13 12.50 10.26
N ASN A 170 -8.96 12.21 9.25
CA ASN A 170 -10.40 12.51 9.30
C ASN A 170 -11.19 11.59 10.26
N SER A 171 -10.61 10.46 10.64
CA SER A 171 -11.23 9.49 11.55
C SER A 171 -10.60 9.49 12.96
N LEU A 172 -9.52 10.26 13.16
CA LEU A 172 -8.90 10.41 14.46
C LEU A 172 -9.86 11.09 15.44
N SER A 173 -9.93 10.52 16.63
CA SER A 173 -10.65 11.06 17.78
C SER A 173 -9.66 11.36 18.91
N THR A 174 -10.18 11.76 20.07
CA THR A 174 -9.38 11.87 21.30
C THR A 174 -9.08 10.52 21.96
N THR A 175 -9.71 9.43 21.50
CA THR A 175 -9.40 8.06 21.97
C THR A 175 -8.03 7.67 21.44
N LEU A 176 -7.12 7.26 22.33
CA LEU A 176 -5.73 6.90 21.97
C LEU A 176 -5.70 5.87 20.82
N ALA A 177 -4.98 6.20 19.75
CA ALA A 177 -4.83 5.31 18.61
C ALA A 177 -3.99 4.07 18.97
N ALA A 178 -4.25 2.98 18.24
CA ALA A 178 -3.66 1.67 18.52
C ALA A 178 -2.15 1.64 18.24
N THR A 179 -1.70 2.32 17.17
CA THR A 179 -0.29 2.30 16.74
C THR A 179 0.47 3.57 17.13
N GLU A 180 1.81 3.51 17.07
CA GLU A 180 2.66 4.70 17.29
C GLU A 180 2.44 5.77 16.21
N VAL A 181 2.22 5.36 14.96
CA VAL A 181 1.88 6.25 13.85
C VAL A 181 0.56 6.97 14.12
N GLY A 182 -0.46 6.24 14.56
CA GLY A 182 -1.75 6.81 14.93
C GLY A 182 -1.59 7.85 16.03
N ARG A 183 -0.87 7.51 17.10
CA ARG A 183 -0.59 8.43 18.22
C ARG A 183 0.16 9.68 17.77
N MET A 184 1.14 9.52 16.87
CA MET A 184 1.86 10.66 16.28
C MET A 184 0.92 11.57 15.48
N LEU A 185 0.04 11.00 14.65
CA LEU A 185 -0.94 11.77 13.87
C LEU A 185 -1.98 12.48 14.78
N GLN A 186 -2.36 11.87 15.91
CA GLN A 186 -3.18 12.53 16.93
C GLN A 186 -2.48 13.74 17.53
N MET A 187 -1.18 13.63 17.83
CA MET A 187 -0.38 14.75 18.32
C MET A 187 -0.25 15.86 17.27
N PHE A 188 -0.12 15.52 15.99
CA PHE A 188 -0.15 16.52 14.91
C PHE A 188 -1.47 17.28 14.89
N GLN A 189 -2.60 16.57 14.95
CA GLN A 189 -3.92 17.19 15.00
C GLN A 189 -4.10 18.10 16.23
N ALA A 190 -3.66 17.64 17.41
CA ALA A 190 -3.70 18.43 18.65
C ALA A 190 -2.83 19.69 18.59
N ALA A 191 -1.70 19.63 17.86
CA ALA A 191 -0.81 20.76 17.62
C ALA A 191 -1.29 21.70 16.49
N GLY A 192 -2.42 21.40 15.83
CA GLY A 192 -2.93 22.18 14.70
C GLY A 192 -2.22 21.89 13.36
N ILE A 193 -1.44 20.81 13.28
CA ILE A 193 -0.78 20.35 12.05
C ILE A 193 -1.75 19.44 11.29
N GLN A 194 -2.07 19.81 10.05
CA GLN A 194 -3.01 19.04 9.22
C GLN A 194 -2.47 18.81 7.81
N VAL A 195 -2.59 17.59 7.32
CA VAL A 195 -2.42 17.27 5.89
C VAL A 195 -3.67 17.74 5.15
N ARG A 196 -3.46 18.43 4.02
CA ARG A 196 -4.51 18.93 3.13
C ARG A 196 -4.23 18.45 1.72
N LYS A 197 -5.29 18.08 0.99
CA LYS A 197 -5.18 17.70 -0.41
C LYS A 197 -4.67 18.89 -1.22
N THR A 198 -3.60 18.68 -1.98
CA THR A 198 -3.05 19.70 -2.88
C THR A 198 -4.14 20.20 -3.85
N GLY A 199 -4.38 21.52 -3.86
CA GLY A 199 -5.44 22.17 -4.66
C GLY A 199 -6.75 22.52 -3.92
N SER A 200 -6.86 22.23 -2.61
CA SER A 200 -8.01 22.70 -1.80
C SER A 200 -7.87 24.19 -1.46
N PRO A 201 -8.91 25.03 -1.66
CA PRO A 201 -8.83 26.46 -1.39
C PRO A 201 -8.57 26.74 0.09
N HIS A 202 -7.65 27.68 0.37
CA HIS A 202 -7.35 28.18 1.70
C HIS A 202 -8.56 28.99 2.21
N LYS A 203 -9.43 28.39 3.02
CA LYS A 203 -10.24 29.18 3.96
C LYS A 203 -9.34 29.44 5.15
N ASP A 204 -8.73 30.62 5.21
CA ASP A 204 -8.39 31.37 6.43
C ASP A 204 -7.27 32.38 6.15
N GLN A 205 -7.69 33.56 5.67
CA GLN A 205 -7.06 34.85 5.99
C GLN A 205 -8.15 35.93 6.03
N THR A 206 -9.00 35.89 7.06
CA THR A 206 -9.72 37.08 7.52
C THR A 206 -9.70 37.08 9.05
N ALA A 207 -8.52 37.28 9.63
CA ALA A 207 -8.42 37.82 10.98
C ALA A 207 -8.34 39.35 10.83
N SER A 208 -9.52 39.95 10.95
CA SER A 208 -9.78 41.35 11.27
C SER A 208 -8.68 41.96 12.15
N ILE A 209 -7.89 42.86 11.59
CA ILE A 209 -7.21 43.90 12.36
C ILE A 209 -8.12 45.12 12.30
N LEU A 210 -8.81 45.41 13.41
CA LEU A 210 -9.37 46.73 13.67
C LEU A 210 -8.79 47.27 14.99
N PRO A 211 -8.65 48.60 15.11
CA PRO A 211 -7.61 49.22 15.92
C PRO A 211 -8.08 49.54 17.34
N SER A 212 -7.15 49.50 18.27
CA SER A 212 -7.30 50.06 19.62
C SER A 212 -7.47 51.58 19.55
N ALA A 213 -8.70 52.05 19.75
CA ALA A 213 -9.00 53.44 20.06
C ALA A 213 -9.38 53.53 21.54
N THR A 214 -8.55 54.21 22.32
CA THR A 214 -8.95 54.88 23.56
C THR A 214 -8.11 56.14 23.68
N THR A 215 -8.80 57.28 23.52
CA THR A 215 -8.51 58.58 24.15
C THR A 215 -8.52 58.48 25.67
#